data_AF-A0A378WSR9-F1
#
_entry.id   AF-A0A378WSR9-F1
#
_cell.length_a   1.000
_cell.length_b   1.000
_cell.length_c   1.000
_cell.angle_alpha   90.00
_cell.angle_beta   90.00
_cell.angle_gamma   90.00
#
_symmetry.space_group_name_H-M   'P 1'
#
loop_
_entity.id
_entity.type
_entity.pdbx_description
1 polymer ?
#
loop_
_entity_poly.entity_id
_entity_poly.type
_entity_poly.pdbx_seq_one_letter_code
_entity_poly.pdbx_strand_id
1 'polypeptide(L)' 'MSTTLKCKQIELLKTYLRDCGGVGKPIDHAEQFEFSCGLLVNVYNTTTVNFQNLAHSTDLVNKIKNFINQLNSQPSQS' A
#
# COMPACT_ATOMS: atom_id res chain seq x y z
N MET A 1 -14.58 4.93 5.14
CA MET A 1 -13.80 4.17 6.14
C MET A 1 -12.38 4.03 5.64
N SER A 2 -11.38 4.27 6.48
CA SER A 2 -9.96 4.06 6.16
C SER A 2 -9.38 2.92 7.00
N THR A 3 -8.42 2.18 6.45
CA THR A 3 -7.68 1.14 7.18
C THR A 3 -6.21 1.50 7.16
N THR A 4 -5.52 1.32 8.29
CA THR A 4 -4.08 1.61 8.41
C THR A 4 -3.30 0.33 8.73
N LEU A 5 -2.18 0.13 8.05
CA LEU A 5 -1.22 -0.95 8.28
C LEU A 5 0.20 -0.40 8.41
N LYS A 6 1.13 -1.25 8.83
CA LYS A 6 2.57 -0.97 8.85
C LYS A 6 3.28 -1.87 7.84
N CYS A 7 4.23 -1.31 7.10
CA CYS A 7 5.10 -2.04 6.18
C CYS A 7 6.50 -1.45 6.24
N LYS A 8 7.47 -2.22 6.76
CA LYS A 8 8.87 -1.76 6.88
C LYS A 8 9.59 -1.73 5.53
N GLN A 9 9.20 -2.63 4.62
CA GLN A 9 9.80 -2.76 3.29
C GLN A 9 9.05 -1.88 2.27
N ILE A 10 9.08 -0.54 2.48
CA ILE A 10 8.25 0.42 1.72
C ILE A 10 8.54 0.42 0.22
N GLU A 11 9.79 0.24 -0.21
CA GLU A 11 10.16 0.27 -1.63
C GLU A 11 9.65 -0.97 -2.39
N LEU A 12 9.64 -2.14 -1.74
CA LEU A 12 9.02 -3.35 -2.29
C LEU A 12 7.50 -3.18 -2.39
N LEU A 13 6.87 -2.58 -1.37
CA LEU A 13 5.44 -2.27 -1.43
C LEU A 13 5.11 -1.31 -2.58
N LYS A 14 5.87 -0.21 -2.74
CA LYS A 14 5.64 0.75 -3.83
C LYS A 14 5.76 0.10 -5.20
N THR A 15 6.78 -0.74 -5.40
CA THR A 15 6.96 -1.51 -6.65
C THR A 15 5.75 -2.38 -6.93
N TYR A 16 5.33 -3.16 -5.93
CA TYR A 16 4.15 -4.01 -6.04
C TYR A 16 2.85 -3.25 -6.33
N LEU A 17 2.67 -2.07 -5.74
CA LEU A 17 1.49 -1.23 -6.01
C LEU A 17 1.46 -0.76 -7.47
N ARG A 18 2.61 -0.43 -8.06
CA ARG A 18 2.72 -0.10 -9.50
C ARG A 18 2.43 -1.32 -10.38
N ASP A 19 2.94 -2.49 -10.01
CA ASP A 19 2.66 -3.74 -10.73
C ASP A 19 1.17 -4.13 -10.68
N CYS A 20 0.46 -3.72 -9.63
CA CYS A 20 -0.99 -3.85 -9.53
C CYS A 20 -1.77 -2.79 -10.31
N GLY A 21 -1.10 -1.91 -11.06
CA GLY A 21 -1.71 -0.84 -11.85
C GLY A 21 -1.96 0.46 -11.10
N GLY A 22 -1.39 0.63 -9.90
CA GLY A 22 -1.47 1.87 -9.14
C GLY A 22 -0.56 2.95 -9.72
N VAL A 23 -1.10 4.15 -9.93
CA VAL A 23 -0.33 5.32 -10.37
C VAL A 23 0.13 6.10 -9.14
N GLY A 24 1.43 6.08 -8.86
CA GLY A 24 2.04 6.77 -7.72
C GLY A 24 2.25 8.27 -8.00
N LYS A 25 1.83 9.11 -7.05
CA LYS A 25 2.07 10.55 -7.03
C LYS A 25 2.64 10.97 -5.67
N PRO A 26 3.72 11.77 -5.62
CA PRO A 26 4.23 12.28 -4.37
C PRO A 26 3.22 13.24 -3.72
N ILE A 27 3.04 13.10 -2.41
CA ILE A 27 2.25 14.00 -1.56
C ILE A 27 3.07 14.33 -0.31
N ASP A 28 2.57 15.21 0.56
CA ASP A 28 3.30 15.58 1.76
C ASP A 28 3.58 14.35 2.66
N HIS A 29 4.86 14.10 2.90
CA HIS A 29 5.39 12.96 3.67
C HIS A 29 4.99 11.54 3.21
N ALA A 30 4.46 11.37 2.00
CA ALA A 30 4.02 10.07 1.48
C ALA A 30 4.03 10.01 -0.06
N GLU A 31 3.80 8.81 -0.59
CA GLU A 31 3.41 8.59 -1.98
C GLU A 31 1.99 8.02 -2.01
N GLN A 32 1.09 8.67 -2.73
CA GLN A 32 -0.29 8.21 -2.93
C GLN A 32 -0.38 7.42 -4.23
N PHE A 33 -0.90 6.20 -4.15
CA PHE A 33 -1.21 5.35 -5.29
C PHE A 33 -2.71 5.37 -5.55
N GLU A 34 -3.08 5.79 -6.76
CA GLU A 34 -4.45 5.83 -7.26
C GLU A 34 -4.68 4.67 -8.23
N PHE A 35 -5.77 3.93 -8.02
CA PHE A 35 -6.18 2.81 -8.87
C PHE A 35 -7.44 3.15 -9.66
N SER A 36 -7.66 2.52 -10.82
CA SER A 36 -8.81 2.77 -11.71
C SER A 36 -10.17 2.53 -11.05
N CYS A 37 -10.22 1.69 -10.02
CA CYS A 37 -11.39 1.41 -9.20
C CYS A 37 -11.69 2.48 -8.13
N GLY A 38 -10.89 3.56 -8.07
CA GLY A 38 -11.03 4.64 -7.09
C GLY A 38 -10.41 4.35 -5.72
N LEU A 39 -9.75 3.19 -5.54
CA LEU A 39 -8.96 2.89 -4.35
C LEU A 39 -7.76 3.84 -4.28
N LEU A 40 -7.51 4.40 -3.09
CA LEU A 40 -6.30 5.17 -2.80
C LEU A 40 -5.49 4.45 -1.73
N VAL A 41 -4.17 4.37 -1.95
CA VAL A 41 -3.21 3.80 -0.99
C VAL A 41 -2.09 4.80 -0.75
N ASN A 42 -2.02 5.36 0.45
CA ASN A 42 -0.94 6.27 0.84
C ASN A 42 0.16 5.48 1.56
N VAL A 43 1.39 5.55 1.06
CA VAL A 43 2.59 4.96 1.67
C VAL A 43 3.43 6.08 2.26
N TYR A 44 3.38 6.23 3.58
CA TYR A 44 4.13 7.25 4.31
C TYR A 44 5.57 6.80 4.57
N ASN A 45 6.48 7.77 4.61
CA ASN A 45 7.89 7.54 4.93
C ASN A 45 8.10 6.91 6.32
N THR A 46 7.11 7.04 7.22
CA THR A 46 7.09 6.46 8.57
C THR A 46 6.64 5.00 8.62
N THR A 47 6.73 4.25 7.52
CA THR A 47 6.25 2.86 7.35
C THR A 47 4.73 2.68 7.44
N THR A 48 3.97 3.77 7.51
CA THR A 48 2.51 3.74 7.61
C THR A 48 1.90 3.58 6.23
N VAL A 49 0.93 2.68 6.10
CA VAL A 49 0.15 2.48 4.87
C VAL A 49 -1.31 2.75 5.18
N ASN A 50 -1.94 3.68 4.47
CA ASN A 50 -3.35 4.03 4.67
C ASN A 50 -4.15 3.73 3.40
N PHE A 51 -5.26 3.02 3.55
CA PHE A 51 -6.19 2.72 2.46
C PHE A 51 -7.43 3.60 2.60
N GLN A 52 -7.88 4.22 1.51
CA GLN A 52 -9.08 5.05 1.44
C GLN A 52 -9.98 4.59 0.30
N ASN A 53 -11.26 4.97 0.33
CA ASN A 53 -12.26 4.59 -0.69
C ASN A 53 -12.38 3.07 -0.92
N LEU A 54 -12.40 2.31 0.19
CA LEU A 54 -12.44 0.84 0.20
C LEU A 54 -13.69 0.22 -0.44
N ALA A 55 -14.77 0.98 -0.59
CA ALA A 55 -16.12 0.48 -0.90
C ALA A 55 -16.23 -0.27 -2.25
N HIS A 56 -15.26 -0.08 -3.15
CA HIS A 56 -15.30 -0.64 -4.51
C HIS A 56 -14.17 -1.62 -4.81
N SER A 57 -13.40 -2.09 -3.81
CA SER A 57 -12.14 -2.82 -4.09
C SER A 57 -11.70 -3.83 -3.02
N THR A 58 -12.64 -4.62 -2.48
CA THR A 58 -12.34 -5.61 -1.43
C THR A 58 -11.21 -6.58 -1.82
N ASP A 59 -11.21 -7.12 -3.05
CA ASP A 59 -10.21 -8.09 -3.49
C ASP A 59 -8.81 -7.49 -3.63
N LEU A 60 -8.70 -6.32 -4.26
CA LEU A 60 -7.42 -5.62 -4.39
C LEU A 60 -6.87 -5.21 -3.02
N VAL A 61 -7.72 -4.71 -2.14
CA VAL A 61 -7.33 -4.37 -0.76
C VAL A 61 -6.79 -5.60 -0.04
N ASN A 62 -7.50 -6.74 -0.11
CA ASN A 62 -7.05 -7.98 0.52
C ASN A 62 -5.72 -8.48 -0.06
N LYS A 63 -5.55 -8.37 -1.39
CA LYS A 63 -4.30 -8.74 -2.07
C LYS A 63 -3.11 -7.91 -1.56
N ILE A 64 -3.27 -6.58 -1.45
CA ILE A 64 -2.23 -5.69 -0.92
C ILE A 64 -1.96 -5.97 0.57
N LYS A 65 -3.01 -6.17 1.39
CA LYS A 65 -2.86 -6.53 2.81
C LYS A 65 -2.07 -7.83 2.99
N ASN A 66 -2.35 -8.84 2.18
CA ASN A 66 -1.63 -10.12 2.21
C ASN A 66 -0.16 -9.95 1.84
N PHE A 67 0.15 -9.13 0.83
CA PHE A 67 1.52 -8.83 0.46
C PHE A 67 2.28 -8.09 1.58
N ILE A 68 1.65 -7.10 2.22
CA ILE A 68 2.23 -6.42 3.40
C ILE A 68 2.53 -7.43 4.53
N ASN A 69 1.61 -8.36 4.78
CA ASN A 69 1.82 -9.40 5.80
C ASN A 69 2.99 -10.31 5.43
N GLN A 70 3.12 -10.73 4.17
CA GLN A 70 4.28 -11.51 3.70
C GLN A 70 5.60 -10.76 3.90
N LEU A 71 5.65 -9.46 3.54
CA LEU A 71 6.82 -8.62 3.78
C LEU A 71 7.15 -8.48 5.27
N ASN A 72 6.15 -8.38 6.13
CA ASN A 72 6.38 -8.27 7.57
C ASN A 72 6.78 -9.60 8.24
N SER A 73 6.41 -10.73 7.64
CA SER A 73 6.77 -12.07 8.12
C SER A 73 8.14 -12.54 7.62
N GLN A 74 8.73 -11.87 6.62
CA GLN A 74 10.12 -12.13 6.25
C GLN A 74 11.04 -11.67 7.38
N PRO A 75 11.98 -12.53 7.86
CA PRO A 75 13.00 -12.07 8.78
C PRO A 75 13.78 -10.94 8.10
N SER A 76 13.91 -9.81 8.79
CA SER A 76 14.74 -8.69 8.34
C SER A 76 16.10 -9.28 7.92
N GLN A 77 16.44 -9.22 6.62
CA GLN A 77 17.73 -9.71 6.18
C GLN A 77 18.81 -8.93 6.95
N SER A 78 19.59 -9.69 7.70
CA SER A 78 20.68 -9.27 8.59
C SER A 78 21.76 -8.49 7.88
#